data_AF-A0A133VNK3-F1
#
_entry.id   AF-A0A133VNK3-F1
#
_cell.length_a   1.000
_cell.length_b   1.000
_cell.length_c   1.000
_cell.angle_alpha   90.00
_cell.angle_beta   90.00
_cell.angle_gamma   90.00
#
_symmetry.space_group_name_H-M   'P 1'
#
loop_
_entity.id
_entity.type
_entity.pdbx_description
1 polymer ?
#
loop_
_entity_poly.entity_id
_entity_poly.type
_entity_poly.pdbx_seq_one_letter_code
_entity_poly.pdbx_strand_id
1 'polypeptide(L)'
;MLEKEFRSFMDRVIGIENIVGFREDFKERFLRNKKLPSKINKPEKIRNIKRAVEYAKERQGRIELIGFLAGGPLAILSSYIGLTSISIFLGIYWGILFPIELVLRKVTIDILAYKGASERMTGGEILFREAWNKRVLRSAPSLAGIPLVGLLMKLHRKGYEIGMEMLEERMS
;
A
#
# COMPACT_ATOMS: atom_id res chain seq x y z
N MET A 1 -0.82 18.58 8.35
CA MET A 1 -1.86 18.40 9.39
C MET A 1 -2.71 17.18 9.07
N LEU A 2 -3.39 17.19 7.91
CA LEU A 2 -4.25 16.10 7.41
C LEU A 2 -3.61 14.69 7.43
N GLU A 3 -2.36 14.54 6.99
CA GLU A 3 -1.68 13.22 6.98
C GLU A 3 -1.51 12.61 8.39
N LYS A 4 -1.25 13.44 9.41
CA LYS A 4 -1.12 12.97 10.80
C LYS A 4 -2.46 12.54 11.38
N GLU A 5 -3.51 13.32 11.13
CA GLU A 5 -4.88 13.01 11.54
C GLU A 5 -5.36 11.72 10.88
N PHE A 6 -5.10 11.58 9.57
CA PHE A 6 -5.48 10.38 8.83
C PHE A 6 -4.70 9.14 9.28
N ARG A 7 -3.42 9.30 9.63
CA ARG A 7 -2.63 8.22 10.23
C ARG A 7 -3.21 7.80 11.58
N SER A 8 -3.61 8.75 12.42
CA SER A 8 -4.27 8.46 13.70
C SER A 8 -5.63 7.80 13.51
N PHE A 9 -6.41 8.22 12.51
CA PHE A 9 -7.67 7.56 12.13
C PHE A 9 -7.44 6.13 11.67
N MET A 10 -6.48 5.89 10.77
CA MET A 10 -6.11 4.55 10.30
C MET A 10 -5.67 3.65 11.45
N ASP A 11 -4.89 4.18 12.39
CA ASP A 11 -4.50 3.48 13.60
C ASP A 11 -5.72 3.11 14.47
N ARG A 12 -6.64 4.06 14.66
CA ARG A 12 -7.86 3.83 15.43
C ARG A 12 -8.82 2.83 14.80
N VAL A 13 -8.99 2.88 13.47
CA VAL A 13 -9.94 2.02 12.75
C VAL A 13 -9.32 0.65 12.49
N ILE A 14 -8.14 0.61 11.89
CA ILE A 14 -7.50 -0.61 11.39
C ILE A 14 -6.50 -1.20 12.40
N GLY A 15 -5.79 -0.34 13.14
CA GLY A 15 -4.61 -0.72 13.90
C GLY A 15 -3.42 -0.87 12.95
N ILE A 16 -2.53 0.13 12.90
CA ILE A 16 -1.37 0.10 11.98
C ILE A 16 -0.48 -1.11 12.31
N GLU A 17 -0.43 -1.49 13.58
CA GLU A 17 0.21 -2.70 14.08
C GLU A 17 -0.32 -3.99 13.44
N ASN A 18 -1.60 -4.06 13.09
CA ASN A 18 -2.17 -5.25 12.44
C ASN A 18 -1.68 -5.36 10.98
N ILE A 19 -1.58 -4.24 10.28
CA ILE A 19 -1.02 -4.19 8.93
C ILE A 19 0.46 -4.58 8.94
N VAL A 20 1.21 -4.07 9.93
CA VAL A 20 2.62 -4.43 10.10
C VAL A 20 2.75 -5.90 10.48
N GLY A 21 1.94 -6.40 11.41
CA GLY A 21 1.89 -7.80 11.83
C GLY A 21 1.64 -8.73 10.65
N PHE A 22 0.62 -8.45 9.83
CA PHE A 22 0.35 -9.20 8.60
C PHE A 22 1.56 -9.30 7.67
N ARG A 23 2.28 -8.19 7.47
CA ARG A 23 3.49 -8.16 6.64
C ARG A 23 4.60 -9.02 7.23
N GLU A 24 4.79 -8.97 8.55
CA GLU A 24 5.82 -9.77 9.22
C GLU A 24 5.43 -11.27 9.25
N ASP A 25 4.17 -11.62 9.44
CA ASP A 25 3.67 -13.00 9.37
C ASP A 25 3.93 -13.62 7.98
N PHE A 26 3.67 -12.84 6.92
CA PHE A 26 3.99 -13.23 5.55
C PHE A 26 5.49 -13.45 5.34
N LYS A 27 6.32 -12.58 5.93
CA LYS A 27 7.78 -12.70 5.87
C LYS A 27 8.23 -14.00 6.53
N GLU A 28 7.74 -14.28 7.74
CA GLU A 28 8.11 -15.50 8.46
C GLU A 28 7.76 -16.76 7.68
N ARG A 29 6.53 -16.86 7.16
CA ARG A 29 6.08 -18.02 6.37
C ARG A 29 6.90 -18.16 5.07
N PHE A 30 7.20 -17.06 4.40
CA PHE A 30 8.06 -17.08 3.21
C PHE A 30 9.47 -17.59 3.52
N LEU A 31 10.06 -17.13 4.63
CA LEU A 31 11.41 -17.54 5.03
C LEU A 31 11.47 -18.99 5.51
N ARG A 32 10.38 -19.52 6.10
CA ARG A 32 10.25 -20.93 6.49
C ARG A 32 10.13 -21.87 5.28
N ASN A 33 9.30 -21.53 4.31
CA ASN A 33 8.87 -22.50 3.28
C ASN A 33 9.70 -22.43 1.99
N LYS A 34 10.42 -21.33 1.74
CA LYS A 34 11.09 -21.15 0.46
C LYS A 34 12.55 -21.56 0.50
N LYS A 35 12.96 -22.44 -0.43
CA LYS A 35 14.37 -22.66 -0.74
C LYS A 35 14.99 -21.36 -1.27
N LEU A 36 15.80 -20.72 -0.44
CA LEU A 36 16.46 -19.48 -0.79
C LEU A 36 17.66 -19.76 -1.71
N PRO A 37 17.90 -18.91 -2.73
CA PRO A 37 19.09 -19.05 -3.57
C PRO A 37 20.37 -18.89 -2.74
N SER A 38 21.37 -19.72 -3.02
CA SER A 38 22.63 -19.82 -2.27
C SER A 38 23.52 -18.57 -2.39
N LYS A 39 23.37 -17.79 -3.46
CA LYS A 39 24.05 -16.51 -3.66
C LYS A 39 23.05 -15.42 -4.03
N ILE A 40 23.13 -14.32 -3.30
CA ILE A 40 22.27 -13.15 -3.48
C ILE A 40 23.14 -11.90 -3.61
N ASN A 41 22.95 -11.15 -4.69
CA ASN A 41 23.57 -9.83 -4.87
C ASN A 41 22.89 -8.80 -3.94
N LYS A 42 23.37 -8.72 -2.68
CA LYS A 42 22.77 -7.85 -1.65
C LYS A 42 22.77 -6.36 -2.05
N PRO A 43 23.86 -5.76 -2.55
CA PRO A 43 23.88 -4.34 -2.90
C PRO A 43 22.81 -3.96 -3.93
N GLU A 44 22.68 -4.77 -4.99
CA GLU A 44 21.68 -4.54 -6.03
C GLU A 44 20.26 -4.60 -5.48
N LYS A 45 19.96 -5.61 -4.66
CA LYS A 45 18.62 -5.77 -4.08
C LYS A 45 18.28 -4.66 -3.09
N ILE A 46 19.24 -4.22 -2.27
CA ILE A 46 19.05 -3.07 -1.36
C ILE A 46 18.70 -1.82 -2.16
N ARG A 47 19.37 -1.59 -3.29
CA ARG A 47 19.06 -0.49 -4.21
C ARG A 47 17.65 -0.65 -4.82
N ASN A 48 17.25 -1.86 -5.20
CA ASN A 48 15.91 -2.13 -5.73
C ASN A 48 14.80 -1.89 -4.70
N ILE A 49 15.04 -2.22 -3.43
CA ILE A 49 14.10 -1.93 -2.32
C ILE A 49 13.84 -0.43 -2.22
N LYS A 50 14.90 0.39 -2.23
CA LYS A 50 14.79 1.86 -2.18
C LYS A 50 14.07 2.41 -3.41
N ARG A 51 14.49 1.98 -4.61
CA ARG A 51 13.87 2.38 -5.88
C ARG A 51 12.39 2.04 -5.95
N ALA A 52 11.96 0.91 -5.39
CA ALA A 52 10.54 0.54 -5.38
C ALA A 52 9.69 1.50 -4.55
N VAL A 53 10.23 2.00 -3.42
CA VAL A 53 9.56 3.01 -2.59
C VAL A 53 9.53 4.36 -3.29
N GLU A 54 10.68 4.80 -3.84
CA GLU A 54 10.77 6.05 -4.61
C GLU A 54 9.81 6.03 -5.80
N TYR A 55 9.80 4.96 -6.58
CA TYR A 55 8.88 4.79 -7.71
C TYR A 55 7.41 4.85 -7.28
N ALA A 56 7.04 4.24 -6.15
CA ALA A 56 5.68 4.31 -5.63
C ALA A 56 5.30 5.74 -5.23
N LYS A 57 6.22 6.49 -4.61
CA LYS A 57 6.02 7.91 -4.25
C LYS A 57 5.94 8.82 -5.48
N GLU A 58 6.79 8.61 -6.48
CA GLU A 58 6.73 9.36 -7.74
C GLU A 58 5.42 9.08 -8.48
N ARG A 59 5.01 7.82 -8.57
CA ARG A 59 3.72 7.46 -9.18
C ARG A 59 2.56 8.10 -8.44
N GLN A 60 2.63 8.17 -7.11
CA GLN A 60 1.66 8.90 -6.30
C GLN A 60 1.61 10.39 -6.66
N GLY A 61 2.77 11.05 -6.74
CA GLY A 61 2.84 12.45 -7.15
C GLY A 61 2.31 12.70 -8.58
N ARG A 62 2.52 11.76 -9.51
CA ARG A 62 1.92 11.83 -10.85
C ARG A 62 0.40 11.71 -10.82
N ILE A 63 -0.15 10.80 -10.02
CA ILE A 63 -1.62 10.65 -9.86
C ILE A 63 -2.21 11.92 -9.25
N GLU A 64 -1.56 12.49 -8.23
CA GLU A 64 -1.96 13.76 -7.63
C GLU A 64 -1.98 14.89 -8.66
N LEU A 65 -0.93 15.02 -9.46
CA LEU A 65 -0.84 16.03 -10.52
C LEU A 65 -1.93 15.84 -11.58
N ILE A 66 -2.10 14.61 -12.09
CA ILE A 66 -3.14 14.30 -13.10
C ILE A 66 -4.53 14.60 -12.52
N GLY A 67 -4.77 14.20 -11.28
CA GLY A 67 -6.05 14.43 -10.63
C GLY A 67 -6.37 15.90 -10.43
N PHE A 68 -5.38 16.70 -10.01
CA PHE A 68 -5.54 18.14 -9.89
C PHE A 68 -5.81 18.82 -11.24
N LEU A 69 -5.06 18.44 -12.29
CA LEU A 69 -5.21 19.00 -13.63
C LEU A 69 -6.50 18.57 -14.34
N ALA A 70 -6.97 17.34 -14.11
CA ALA A 70 -8.19 16.84 -14.73
C ALA A 70 -9.46 17.30 -13.98
N GLY A 71 -9.45 17.24 -12.64
CA GLY A 71 -10.64 17.42 -11.82
C GLY A 71 -11.26 18.82 -11.89
N GLY A 72 -10.43 19.86 -11.75
CA GLY A 72 -10.89 21.25 -11.74
C GLY A 72 -11.57 21.68 -13.05
N PRO A 73 -10.89 21.57 -14.20
CA PRO A 73 -11.47 21.93 -15.50
C PRO A 73 -12.72 21.11 -15.85
N LEU A 74 -12.75 19.80 -15.56
CA LEU A 74 -13.92 18.94 -15.85
C LEU A 74 -15.15 19.33 -15.01
N ALA A 75 -14.97 19.71 -13.74
CA ALA A 75 -16.06 20.17 -12.89
C ALA A 75 -16.66 21.51 -13.40
N ILE A 76 -15.80 22.43 -13.86
CA ILE A 76 -16.21 23.73 -14.42
C ILE A 76 -16.94 23.52 -15.76
N LEU A 77 -16.36 22.72 -16.66
CA LEU A 77 -16.93 22.45 -17.99
C LEU A 77 -18.30 21.77 -17.89
N SER A 78 -18.45 20.77 -17.01
CA SER A 78 -19.73 20.08 -16.81
C SER A 78 -20.82 21.03 -16.31
N SER A 79 -20.45 22.03 -15.49
CA SER A 79 -21.39 23.03 -14.97
C SER A 79 -21.87 23.96 -16.09
N TYR A 80 -20.98 24.31 -17.02
CA TYR A 80 -21.25 25.21 -18.13
C TYR A 80 -22.22 24.60 -19.17
N ILE A 81 -22.16 23.28 -19.39
CA ILE A 81 -23.04 22.56 -20.32
C ILE A 81 -24.39 22.13 -19.70
N GLY A 82 -24.72 22.63 -18.50
CA GLY A 82 -26.01 22.38 -17.84
C GLY A 82 -26.15 20.97 -17.24
N LEU A 83 -25.06 20.21 -17.10
CA LEU A 83 -25.07 18.87 -16.52
C LEU A 83 -24.88 18.94 -15.00
N THR A 84 -25.75 19.69 -14.32
CA THR A 84 -25.63 20.02 -12.88
C THR A 84 -25.42 18.80 -11.99
N SER A 85 -26.14 17.70 -12.24
CA SER A 85 -25.97 16.46 -11.48
C SER A 85 -24.57 15.83 -11.63
N ILE A 86 -23.98 15.91 -12.83
CA ILE A 86 -22.63 15.42 -13.10
C ILE A 86 -21.60 16.34 -12.43
N SER A 87 -21.82 17.66 -12.46
CA SER A 87 -20.96 18.64 -11.80
C SER A 87 -20.94 18.48 -10.29
N ILE A 88 -22.09 18.23 -9.66
CA ILE A 88 -22.17 17.93 -8.23
C ILE A 88 -21.38 16.65 -7.92
N PHE A 89 -21.58 15.59 -8.71
CA PHE A 89 -20.85 14.34 -8.51
C PHE A 89 -19.34 14.52 -8.67
N LEU A 90 -18.89 15.22 -9.72
CA LEU A 90 -17.48 15.54 -9.94
C LEU A 90 -16.93 16.43 -8.83
N GLY A 91 -17.69 17.40 -8.34
CA GLY A 91 -17.30 18.26 -7.22
C GLY A 91 -17.12 17.48 -5.92
N ILE A 92 -18.03 16.56 -5.59
CA ILE A 92 -17.91 15.69 -4.42
C ILE A 92 -16.71 14.75 -4.58
N TYR A 93 -16.60 14.10 -5.74
CA TYR A 93 -15.51 13.16 -5.99
C TYR A 93 -14.15 13.85 -5.96
N TRP A 94 -13.94 14.89 -6.75
CA TRP A 94 -12.65 15.58 -6.85
C TRP A 94 -12.35 16.49 -5.66
N GLY A 95 -13.37 17.07 -5.03
CA GLY A 95 -13.20 17.97 -3.88
C GLY A 95 -13.02 17.26 -2.54
N ILE A 96 -13.60 16.07 -2.38
CA ILE A 96 -13.61 15.34 -1.09
C ILE A 96 -12.98 13.96 -1.22
N LEU A 97 -13.54 13.10 -2.08
CA LEU A 97 -13.14 11.68 -2.12
C LEU A 97 -11.72 11.47 -2.65
N PHE A 98 -11.34 12.19 -3.69
CA PHE A 98 -10.03 12.05 -4.33
C PHE A 98 -8.87 12.51 -3.41
N PRO A 99 -8.93 13.68 -2.73
CA PRO A 99 -7.95 14.04 -1.71
C PRO A 99 -7.83 13.01 -0.59
N ILE A 100 -8.97 12.46 -0.13
CA ILE A 100 -8.99 11.39 0.87
C ILE A 100 -8.28 10.15 0.34
N GLU A 101 -8.57 9.72 -0.89
CA GLU A 101 -7.89 8.58 -1.53
C GLU A 101 -6.38 8.81 -1.64
N LEU A 102 -5.95 10.02 -2.03
CA LEU A 102 -4.53 10.36 -2.14
C LEU A 102 -3.81 10.24 -0.79
N VAL A 103 -4.40 10.79 0.26
CA VAL A 103 -3.84 10.71 1.62
C VAL A 103 -3.81 9.26 2.09
N LEU A 104 -4.90 8.51 1.91
CA LEU A 104 -5.00 7.11 2.28
C LEU A 104 -3.92 6.28 1.59
N ARG A 105 -3.75 6.46 0.28
CA ARG A 105 -2.74 5.75 -0.51
C ARG A 105 -1.33 6.12 -0.06
N LYS A 106 -1.05 7.40 0.20
CA LYS A 106 0.25 7.86 0.69
C LYS A 106 0.59 7.24 2.04
N VAL A 107 -0.33 7.31 3.02
CA VAL A 107 -0.17 6.70 4.34
C VAL A 107 0.02 5.18 4.21
N THR A 108 -0.74 4.53 3.33
CA THR A 108 -0.66 3.08 3.11
C THR A 108 0.68 2.65 2.51
N ILE A 109 1.19 3.38 1.50
CA ILE A 109 2.54 3.16 0.98
C ILE A 109 3.57 3.27 2.10
N ASP A 110 3.43 4.28 2.96
CA ASP A 110 4.39 4.58 4.01
C ASP A 110 4.37 3.55 5.16
N ILE A 111 3.23 2.90 5.40
CA ILE A 111 3.07 1.78 6.35
C ILE A 111 3.59 0.46 5.75
N LEU A 112 3.18 0.14 4.52
CA LEU A 112 3.44 -1.16 3.89
C LEU A 112 4.88 -1.32 3.41
N ALA A 113 5.52 -0.23 2.99
CA ALA A 113 6.86 -0.26 2.43
C ALA A 113 7.91 -0.65 3.47
N TYR A 114 8.81 -1.56 3.08
CA TYR A 114 10.11 -1.66 3.73
C TYR A 114 10.99 -0.48 3.27
N LYS A 115 11.17 0.51 4.15
CA LYS A 115 11.93 1.74 3.85
C LYS A 115 13.45 1.55 3.88
N GLY A 116 13.93 0.49 4.53
CA GLY A 116 15.36 0.25 4.73
C GLY A 116 15.73 -1.22 4.57
N ALA A 117 16.94 -1.43 4.08
CA ALA A 117 17.62 -2.70 4.08
C ALA A 117 19.12 -2.45 4.33
N SER A 118 19.76 -3.39 5.02
CA SER A 118 21.18 -3.33 5.38
C SER A 118 21.87 -4.59 4.89
N GLU A 119 23.16 -4.50 4.57
CA GLU A 119 23.97 -5.67 4.21
C GLU A 119 24.09 -6.70 5.34
N ARG A 120 23.87 -6.26 6.59
CA ARG A 120 23.82 -7.13 7.78
C ARG A 120 22.61 -8.07 7.80
N MET A 121 21.57 -7.78 7.01
CA MET A 121 20.38 -8.64 6.91
C MET A 121 20.70 -9.94 6.17
N THR A 122 19.93 -10.99 6.46
CA THR A 122 20.06 -12.26 5.75
C THR A 122 19.67 -12.08 4.27
N GLY A 123 20.21 -12.93 3.40
CA GLY A 123 19.87 -12.88 1.98
C GLY A 123 18.37 -13.10 1.73
N GLY A 124 17.74 -13.99 2.52
CA GLY A 124 16.31 -14.25 2.47
C GLY A 124 15.47 -13.03 2.83
N GLU A 125 15.81 -12.31 3.89
CA GLU A 125 15.11 -11.09 4.28
C GLU A 125 15.20 -10.02 3.20
N ILE A 126 16.38 -9.82 2.61
CA ILE A 126 16.57 -8.85 1.53
C ILE A 126 15.71 -9.24 0.32
N LEU A 127 15.70 -10.53 -0.05
CA LEU A 127 14.90 -11.04 -1.15
C LEU A 127 13.40 -10.86 -0.91
N PHE A 128 12.93 -11.14 0.30
CA PHE A 128 11.53 -10.95 0.67
C PHE A 128 11.14 -9.47 0.60
N ARG A 129 11.91 -8.59 1.23
CA ARG A 129 11.62 -7.14 1.24
C ARG A 129 11.56 -6.56 -0.16
N GLU A 130 12.48 -6.99 -1.04
CA GLU A 130 12.46 -6.60 -2.46
C GLU A 130 11.18 -7.10 -3.16
N ALA A 131 10.85 -8.39 -3.02
CA ALA A 131 9.68 -8.98 -3.66
C ALA A 131 8.37 -8.36 -3.13
N TRP A 132 8.29 -8.12 -1.82
CA TRP A 132 7.19 -7.45 -1.15
C TRP A 132 6.99 -6.05 -1.71
N ASN A 133 8.02 -5.19 -1.63
CA ASN A 133 7.92 -3.82 -2.13
C ASN A 133 7.57 -3.79 -3.63
N LYS A 134 8.16 -4.68 -4.43
CA LYS A 134 7.88 -4.76 -5.88
C LYS A 134 6.43 -5.15 -6.18
N ARG A 135 5.85 -6.10 -5.45
CA ARG A 135 4.46 -6.56 -5.68
C ARG A 135 3.43 -5.65 -5.03
N VAL A 136 3.60 -5.36 -3.74
CA VAL A 136 2.62 -4.65 -2.93
C VAL A 136 2.53 -3.17 -3.30
N LEU A 137 3.67 -2.50 -3.51
CA LEU A 137 3.65 -1.05 -3.78
C LEU A 137 3.29 -0.70 -5.23
N ARG A 138 3.36 -1.66 -6.16
CA ARG A 138 2.99 -1.44 -7.58
C ARG A 138 1.52 -1.72 -7.86
N SER A 139 0.87 -2.54 -7.04
CA SER A 139 -0.49 -3.02 -7.24
C SER A 139 -1.48 -2.14 -6.47
N ALA A 140 -2.29 -1.37 -7.20
CA ALA A 140 -3.38 -0.59 -6.58
C ALA A 140 -4.36 -1.49 -5.78
N PRO A 141 -4.74 -2.69 -6.26
CA PRO A 141 -5.51 -3.64 -5.45
C PRO A 141 -4.82 -4.05 -4.15
N SER A 142 -3.49 -4.19 -4.14
CA SER A 142 -2.76 -4.54 -2.91
C SER A 142 -2.69 -3.38 -1.93
N LEU A 143 -2.55 -2.14 -2.43
CA LEU A 143 -2.60 -0.95 -1.59
C LEU A 143 -3.98 -0.73 -0.96
N ALA A 144 -5.07 -1.12 -1.61
CA ALA A 144 -6.41 -1.04 -1.02
C ALA A 144 -6.75 -2.27 -0.16
N GLY A 145 -6.36 -3.46 -0.61
CA GLY A 145 -6.75 -4.73 0.00
C GLY A 145 -6.03 -5.05 1.31
N ILE A 146 -4.76 -4.68 1.46
CA ILE A 146 -4.02 -4.99 2.69
C ILE A 146 -4.54 -4.23 3.92
N PRO A 147 -4.87 -2.93 3.83
CA PRO A 147 -5.60 -2.25 4.91
C PRO A 147 -6.91 -2.95 5.30
N LEU A 148 -7.66 -3.45 4.32
CA LEU A 148 -8.88 -4.21 4.57
C LEU A 148 -8.59 -5.52 5.33
N VAL A 149 -7.51 -6.23 4.95
CA VAL A 149 -7.06 -7.42 5.70
C VAL A 149 -6.66 -7.06 7.13
N GLY A 150 -5.97 -5.94 7.35
CA GLY A 150 -5.67 -5.43 8.70
C GLY A 150 -6.93 -5.16 9.52
N LEU A 151 -7.99 -4.64 8.88
CA LEU A 151 -9.27 -4.41 9.53
C LEU A 151 -9.94 -5.74 9.89
N LEU A 152 -9.91 -6.73 8.99
CA LEU A 152 -10.42 -8.08 9.25
C LEU A 152 -9.66 -8.78 10.37
N MET A 153 -8.34 -8.59 10.47
CA MET A 153 -7.53 -9.13 11.56
C MET A 153 -7.97 -8.56 12.91
N LYS A 154 -8.31 -7.27 12.96
CA LYS A 154 -8.86 -6.62 14.15
C LYS A 154 -10.25 -7.09 14.52
N LEU A 155 -11.16 -7.23 13.54
CA LEU A 155 -12.56 -7.57 13.78
C LEU A 155 -12.79 -9.08 13.96
N HIS A 156 -12.01 -9.92 13.27
CA HIS A 156 -12.27 -11.36 13.16
C HIS A 156 -10.97 -12.18 13.07
N ARG A 157 -10.16 -12.12 14.14
CA ARG A 157 -8.85 -12.79 14.24
C ARG A 157 -8.83 -14.28 13.83
N LYS A 158 -9.86 -15.06 14.21
CA LYS A 158 -9.95 -16.48 13.80
C LYS A 158 -10.03 -16.66 12.28
N GLY A 159 -10.74 -15.77 11.59
CA GLY A 159 -10.86 -15.84 10.12
C GLY A 159 -9.54 -15.47 9.44
N TYR A 160 -8.79 -14.56 10.04
CA TYR A 160 -7.42 -14.24 9.61
C TYR A 160 -6.49 -15.45 9.74
N GLU A 161 -6.49 -16.13 10.89
CA GLU A 161 -5.65 -17.31 11.13
C GLU A 161 -5.93 -18.42 10.11
N ILE A 162 -7.22 -18.75 9.88
CA ILE A 162 -7.64 -19.72 8.84
C ILE A 162 -7.16 -19.29 7.45
N GLY A 163 -7.32 -18.02 7.09
CA GLY A 163 -6.87 -17.50 5.80
C GLY A 163 -5.35 -17.61 5.61
N MET A 164 -4.58 -17.40 6.68
CA MET A 164 -3.13 -17.54 6.67
C MET A 164 -2.68 -19.00 6.57
N GLU A 165 -3.39 -19.93 7.19
CA GLU A 165 -3.15 -21.38 7.04
C GLU A 165 -3.38 -21.83 5.59
N MET A 166 -4.51 -21.43 4.97
CA MET A 166 -4.78 -21.73 3.57
C MET A 166 -3.73 -21.15 2.60
N LEU A 167 -3.16 -20.00 2.93
CA LEU A 167 -2.07 -19.41 2.16
C LEU A 167 -0.78 -20.20 2.30
N GLU A 168 -0.49 -20.71 3.49
CA GLU A 168 0.69 -21.53 3.75
C GLU A 168 0.66 -22.83 2.95
N GLU A 169 -0.48 -23.53 2.91
CA GLU A 169 -0.68 -24.75 2.10
C GLU A 169 -0.43 -24.53 0.60
N ARG A 170 -0.66 -23.30 0.11
CA ARG A 170 -0.39 -22.95 -1.30
C ARG A 170 1.04 -22.51 -1.57
N MET A 171 1.81 -22.19 -0.53
CA MET A 171 3.19 -21.72 -0.62
C MET A 171 4.23 -22.81 -0.33
N SER A 172 3.82 -23.92 0.30
CA SER A 172 4.59 -25.15 0.44
C SER A 172 4.68 -25.90 -0.89
#